data_AF-A0A2R6H9I3-F1
#
_entry.id   AF-A0A2R6H9I3-F1
#
_cell.length_a   1.000
_cell.length_b   1.000
_cell.length_c   1.000
_cell.angle_alpha   90.00
_cell.angle_beta   90.00
_cell.angle_gamma   90.00
#
_symmetry.space_group_name_H-M   'P 1'
#
loop_
_entity.id
_entity.type
_entity.pdbx_description
1 polymer ?
#
loop_
_entity_poly.entity_id
_entity_poly.type
_entity_poly.pdbx_seq_one_letter_code
_entity_poly.pdbx_strand_id
1 'polypeptide(L)' 'MRDNKQENTTDATQNGSTERADEPQVCANCGEEIETEEWHPLVTQTDDDGRFRVYAFCDENCRDNWKDD' A
#
# COMPACT_ATOMS: atom_id res chain seq x y z
N MET A 1 -0.39 8.47 -50.75
CA MET A 1 0.53 8.93 -49.70
C MET A 1 -0.26 9.99 -48.94
N ARG A 2 -1.07 9.67 -47.89
CA ARG A 2 -0.67 9.43 -46.48
C ARG A 2 0.56 10.30 -46.15
N ASP A 3 0.47 11.31 -45.29
CA ASP A 3 0.31 11.11 -43.85
C ASP A 3 -0.35 12.31 -43.13
N ASN A 4 -1.34 11.99 -42.31
CA ASN A 4 -2.04 12.87 -41.38
C ASN A 4 -1.34 12.73 -40.01
N LYS A 5 -0.34 13.59 -39.71
CA LYS A 5 0.43 13.49 -38.46
C LYS A 5 -0.20 14.37 -37.39
N GLN A 6 -1.28 13.87 -36.79
CA GLN A 6 -1.75 14.37 -35.50
C GLN A 6 -0.79 13.85 -34.44
N GLU A 7 0.16 14.68 -34.01
CA GLU A 7 0.97 14.39 -32.83
C GLU A 7 0.15 14.73 -31.59
N ASN A 8 -0.77 13.83 -31.25
CA ASN A 8 -1.34 13.75 -29.92
C ASN A 8 -0.35 13.02 -29.01
N THR A 9 0.74 13.69 -28.65
CA THR A 9 1.60 13.25 -27.54
C THR A 9 0.99 13.75 -26.25
N THR A 10 -0.02 13.01 -25.78
CA THR A 10 -0.42 12.99 -24.38
C THR A 10 0.76 12.44 -23.59
N ASP A 11 1.73 13.29 -23.29
CA ASP A 11 2.78 12.98 -22.32
C ASP A 11 2.22 13.23 -20.92
N ALA A 12 1.25 12.38 -20.57
CA ALA A 12 0.99 12.09 -19.18
C ALA A 12 2.18 11.26 -18.71
N THR A 13 3.29 11.93 -18.37
CA THR A 13 4.21 11.43 -17.36
C THR A 13 3.46 11.46 -16.02
N GLN A 14 2.48 10.57 -15.91
CA GLN A 14 2.05 10.02 -14.65
C GLN A 14 3.26 9.24 -14.16
N ASN A 15 4.10 9.89 -13.35
CA ASN A 15 4.92 9.18 -12.37
C ASN A 15 3.93 8.51 -11.40
N GLY A 16 3.34 7.42 -11.89
CA GLY A 16 2.44 6.54 -11.18
C GLY A 16 3.25 5.76 -10.17
N SER A 17 3.50 6.39 -9.02
CA SER A 17 3.46 5.68 -7.76
C SER A 17 2.06 5.87 -7.17
N THR A 18 1.03 5.53 -7.94
CA THR A 18 -0.12 4.89 -7.29
C THR A 18 0.35 3.48 -7.01
N GLU A 19 1.18 3.36 -5.97
CA GLU A 19 1.33 2.10 -5.26
C GLU A 19 -0.11 1.65 -5.02
N ARG A 20 -0.48 0.56 -5.68
CA ARG A 20 -1.87 0.13 -5.81
C ARG A 20 -2.44 0.01 -4.39
N ALA A 21 -3.75 0.17 -4.25
CA ALA A 21 -4.48 0.00 -2.99
C ALA A 21 -4.43 -1.46 -2.48
N ASP A 22 -3.22 -2.01 -2.32
CA ASP A 22 -2.88 -3.43 -2.41
C ASP A 22 -1.67 -3.82 -1.54
N GLU A 23 -1.27 -2.98 -0.58
CA GLU A 23 -0.31 -3.35 0.47
C GLU A 23 -0.78 -2.72 1.80
N PRO A 24 -0.80 -3.42 2.95
CA PRO A 24 -0.28 -4.75 3.27
C PRO A 24 -1.36 -5.84 3.22
N GLN A 25 -1.19 -6.83 2.36
CA GLN A 25 -2.02 -8.05 2.33
C GLN A 25 -1.63 -9.04 3.43
N VAL A 26 -0.65 -8.72 4.28
CA VAL A 26 -0.15 -9.65 5.30
C VAL A 26 -0.14 -9.00 6.68
N CYS A 27 -0.51 -9.79 7.68
CA CYS A 27 -0.51 -9.39 9.08
C CYS A 27 0.93 -9.12 9.53
N ALA A 28 1.19 -7.92 10.03
CA ALA A 28 2.50 -7.53 10.54
C ALA A 28 2.95 -8.35 11.77
N ASN A 29 2.01 -9.01 12.46
CA ASN A 29 2.29 -9.84 13.63
C ASN A 29 2.50 -11.32 13.29
N CYS A 30 1.58 -11.97 12.56
CA CYS A 30 1.66 -13.41 12.27
C CYS A 30 2.14 -13.75 10.85
N GLY A 31 2.17 -12.76 9.93
CA GLY A 31 2.56 -12.96 8.53
C GLY A 31 1.49 -13.62 7.66
N GLU A 32 0.31 -13.93 8.19
CA GLU A 32 -0.80 -14.50 7.42
C GLU A 32 -1.43 -13.47 6.49
N GLU A 33 -2.01 -13.94 5.38
CA GLU A 33 -2.74 -13.09 4.45
C GLU A 33 -3.99 -12.50 5.14
N ILE A 34 -4.21 -11.21 4.95
CA ILE A 34 -5.35 -10.47 5.49
C ILE A 34 -6.46 -10.52 4.45
N GLU A 35 -7.65 -10.96 4.87
CA GLU A 35 -8.82 -10.98 4.01
C GLU A 35 -9.22 -9.54 3.64
N THR A 36 -9.52 -9.26 2.38
CA THR A 36 -9.87 -7.89 1.95
C THR A 36 -11.37 -7.60 1.99
N GLU A 37 -12.16 -8.61 2.37
CA GLU A 37 -13.62 -8.53 2.44
C GLU A 37 -14.13 -7.94 3.76
N GLU A 38 -13.27 -7.87 4.79
CA GLU A 38 -13.58 -7.31 6.11
C GLU A 38 -12.67 -6.12 6.46
N TRP A 39 -13.14 -5.29 7.39
CA TRP A 39 -12.34 -4.20 7.94
C TRP A 39 -11.31 -4.74 8.93
N HIS A 40 -10.04 -4.51 8.64
CA HIS A 40 -8.94 -4.96 9.46
C HIS A 40 -8.23 -3.83 10.22
N PRO A 41 -7.72 -4.08 11.43
CA PRO A 41 -6.97 -3.08 12.18
C PRO A 41 -5.69 -2.64 11.46
N LEU A 42 -5.40 -1.34 11.52
CA LEU A 42 -4.20 -0.72 10.97
C LEU A 42 -3.49 0.08 12.05
N VAL A 43 -2.16 0.05 12.05
CA VAL A 43 -1.31 0.92 12.87
C VAL A 43 -0.39 1.70 11.96
N THR A 44 -0.24 2.99 12.26
CA THR A 44 0.66 3.88 11.54
C THR A 44 1.82 4.27 12.44
N GLN A 45 3.03 4.19 11.91
CA GLN A 45 4.23 4.60 12.61
C GLN A 45 5.14 5.43 11.73
N THR A 46 5.94 6.25 12.38
CA THR A 46 7.02 6.99 11.75
C THR A 46 8.32 6.41 12.28
N ASP A 47 9.14 5.86 11.39
CA ASP A 47 10.46 5.32 11.78
C ASP A 47 11.44 6.45 12.16
N ASP A 48 12.60 6.07 12.70
CA ASP A 48 13.64 7.02 13.12
C ASP A 48 14.16 7.91 11.97
N ASP A 49 14.03 7.46 10.73
CA ASP A 49 14.37 8.21 9.51
C ASP A 49 13.25 9.18 9.09
N GLY A 50 12.15 9.24 9.85
CA GLY A 50 11.00 10.07 9.56
C GLY A 50 10.08 9.50 8.47
N ARG A 51 10.24 8.23 8.08
CA ARG A 51 9.39 7.60 7.06
C ARG A 51 8.14 7.03 7.69
N PHE A 52 7.02 7.29 7.04
CA PHE A 52 5.72 6.77 7.45
C PHE A 52 5.55 5.32 6.97
N ARG A 53 5.15 4.44 7.88
CA ARG A 53 4.83 3.03 7.60
C ARG A 53 3.44 2.70 8.12
N VAL A 54 2.70 1.90 7.36
CA VAL A 54 1.38 1.38 7.72
C VAL A 54 1.49 -0.12 7.89
N TYR A 55 1.07 -0.62 9.04
CA TYR A 55 1.04 -2.03 9.39
C TYR A 55 -0.41 -2.49 9.50
N ALA A 56 -0.75 -3.61 8.85
CA ALA A 56 -2.07 -4.21 8.91
C ALA A 56 -2.05 -5.47 9.77
N PHE A 57 -3.18 -5.79 10.39
CA PHE A 57 -3.34 -6.94 11.28
C PHE A 57 -4.60 -7.71 10.91
N CYS A 58 -4.59 -9.03 10.99
CA CYS A 58 -5.79 -9.83 10.75
C CYS A 58 -6.88 -9.54 11.80
N ASP A 59 -6.50 -9.27 13.05
CA ASP A 59 -7.44 -8.99 14.13
C ASP A 59 -6.82 -8.12 15.24
N GLU A 60 -7.64 -7.75 16.22
CA GLU A 60 -7.23 -6.97 17.38
C GLU A 60 -6.20 -7.70 18.24
N ASN A 61 -6.24 -9.04 18.29
CA ASN A 61 -5.29 -9.83 19.07
C ASN A 61 -3.88 -9.76 18.46
N CYS A 62 -3.76 -9.83 17.13
CA CYS A 62 -2.50 -9.64 16.43
C CYS A 62 -2.00 -8.21 16.57
N ARG A 63 -2.88 -7.21 16.51
CA ARG A 63 -2.50 -5.82 16.79
C ARG A 63 -1.97 -5.64 18.21
N ASP A 64 -2.66 -6.18 19.21
CA ASP A 64 -2.34 -5.95 20.62
C ASP A 64 -1.11 -6.75 21.09
N ASN A 65 -0.81 -7.88 20.45
CA ASN A 65 0.41 -8.65 20.71
C ASN A 65 1.62 -8.18 19.90
N TRP A 66 1.40 -7.36 18.88
CA TRP A 66 2.48 -6.81 18.06
C TRP A 66 3.35 -5.89 18.89
N LYS A 67 4.66 -6.16 18.88
CA LYS A 67 5.68 -5.30 19.46
C LYS A 67 6.50 -4.74 18.31
N ASP A 68 6.46 -3.43 18.17
CA ASP A 68 7.41 -2.73 17.32
C ASP A 68 8.77 -2.74 18.04
N ASP A 69 9.74 -3.41 17.42
CA ASP A 69 11.11 -3.59 17.93
C ASP A 69 12.02 -2.41 17.51
#